data_AF-A0A9W6XAD8-F1
#
_entry.id   AF-A0A9W6XAD8-F1
#
_cell.length_a   1.000
_cell.length_b   1.000
_cell.length_c   1.000
_cell.angle_alpha   90.00
_cell.angle_beta   90.00
_cell.angle_gamma   90.00
#
_symmetry.space_group_name_H-M   'P 1'
#
loop_
_entity.id
_entity.type
_entity.pdbx_description
1 polymer ?
#
loop_
_entity_poly.entity_id
_entity_poly.type
_entity_poly.pdbx_seq_one_letter_code
_entity_poly.pdbx_strand_id
1 'polypeptide(L)'
;MESNANRLVYSIDKEQKEIYSMMKANIAGGPSIIFNRYAKRNETKIRGDKQCKKVIGFDANALYLWALGNDMPCGRLVKEEAYDGIIQDILDDKVFGFLECDIRTPDHLKDYFAEMTPIFKNVLIVCTNENVIGTHMHAYNVSREKQRAKPARKLIVSDARRSGDVDESKVMIAEMMKLVGNSAFSRSGMDMTKHKEIKLEPNDDAIERKIEHFTFHGLEELNGACELTMTKRRINF
;
A
#
# COMPACT_ATOMS: atom_id res chain seq x y z
N MET A 1 22.27 6.40 27.99
CA MET A 1 21.76 6.89 26.69
C MET A 1 22.80 6.85 25.57
N GLU A 2 24.00 6.26 25.76
CA GLU A 2 25.06 6.21 24.74
C GLU A 2 25.02 4.97 23.82
N SER A 3 24.19 3.96 24.11
CA SER A 3 24.26 2.67 23.39
C SER A 3 23.74 2.69 21.95
N ASN A 4 23.21 3.81 21.46
CA ASN A 4 22.59 3.94 20.14
C ASN A 4 23.24 5.02 19.25
N ALA A 5 24.36 5.63 19.67
CA ALA A 5 24.99 6.72 18.91
C ALA A 5 25.53 6.27 17.53
N ASN A 6 25.85 4.98 17.37
CA ASN A 6 26.38 4.41 16.13
C ASN A 6 25.35 3.60 15.31
N ARG A 7 24.04 3.70 15.60
CA ARG A 7 23.02 3.00 14.82
C ARG A 7 22.65 3.82 13.58
N LEU A 8 22.99 3.29 12.40
CA LEU A 8 22.57 3.85 11.11
C LEU A 8 21.07 3.66 10.84
N VAL A 9 20.43 2.70 11.52
CA VAL A 9 19.00 2.39 11.39
C VAL A 9 18.38 2.30 12.78
N TYR A 10 17.36 3.12 13.03
CA TYR A 10 16.60 3.12 14.27
C TYR A 10 15.32 2.32 14.09
N SER A 11 15.13 1.31 14.94
CA SER A 11 13.85 0.61 15.04
C SER A 11 12.83 1.53 15.70
N ILE A 12 11.61 1.54 15.18
CA ILE A 12 10.47 2.12 15.89
C ILE A 12 10.22 1.30 17.15
N ASP A 13 10.15 1.97 18.30
CA ASP A 13 9.89 1.37 19.60
C ASP A 13 8.66 2.00 20.28
N LYS A 14 8.47 1.69 21.58
CA LYS A 14 7.34 2.20 22.36
C LYS A 14 7.33 3.72 22.48
N GLU A 15 8.51 4.37 22.46
CA GLU A 15 8.63 5.83 22.54
C GLU A 15 8.12 6.51 21.27
N GLN A 16 8.30 5.87 20.11
CA GLN A 16 7.83 6.38 18.80
C GLN A 16 6.46 5.84 18.38
N LYS A 17 5.67 5.29 19.30
CA LYS A 17 4.36 4.67 19.02
C LYS A 17 3.38 5.63 18.34
N GLU A 18 3.35 6.89 18.75
CA GLU A 18 2.46 7.90 18.18
C GLU A 18 2.84 8.21 16.73
N ILE A 19 4.13 8.52 16.50
CA ILE A 19 4.69 8.78 15.16
C ILE A 19 4.47 7.58 14.25
N TYR A 20 4.70 6.36 14.75
CA TYR A 20 4.40 5.13 14.02
C TYR A 20 2.94 5.03 13.59
N SER A 21 2.02 5.35 14.50
CA SER A 21 0.58 5.29 14.23
C SER A 21 0.19 6.31 13.16
N MET A 22 0.75 7.53 13.22
CA MET A 22 0.56 8.57 12.21
C MET A 22 1.11 8.15 10.85
N MET A 23 2.35 7.67 10.79
CA MET A 23 2.95 7.20 9.53
C MET A 23 2.14 6.05 8.94
N LYS A 24 1.78 5.05 9.74
CA LYS A 24 0.99 3.89 9.31
C LYS A 24 -0.38 4.29 8.75
N ALA A 25 -1.04 5.29 9.33
CA ALA A 25 -2.31 5.79 8.84
C ALA A 25 -2.19 6.45 7.45
N ASN A 26 -1.01 6.98 7.12
CA ASN A 26 -0.74 7.76 5.91
C ASN A 26 0.07 7.00 4.84
N ILE A 27 0.62 5.83 5.16
CA ILE A 27 1.27 4.97 4.15
C ILE A 27 0.21 4.45 3.17
N ALA A 28 0.40 4.78 1.90
CA ALA A 28 -0.37 4.23 0.78
C ALA A 28 0.52 3.32 -0.07
N GLY A 29 -0.11 2.30 -0.69
CA GLY A 29 0.56 1.47 -1.68
C GLY A 29 0.71 2.18 -3.03
N GLY A 30 1.38 1.50 -3.97
CA GLY A 30 1.53 2.01 -5.33
C GLY A 30 0.17 2.30 -5.99
N PRO A 31 0.03 3.46 -6.66
CA PRO A 31 -1.22 3.81 -7.33
C PRO A 31 -1.46 2.91 -8.55
N SER A 32 -2.66 2.33 -8.64
CA SER A 32 -3.14 1.67 -9.85
C SER A 32 -4.26 2.51 -10.44
N ILE A 33 -3.98 3.18 -11.55
CA ILE A 33 -4.80 4.26 -12.13
C ILE A 33 -4.90 4.03 -13.63
N ILE A 34 -6.11 4.00 -14.18
CA ILE A 34 -6.35 3.80 -15.61
C ILE A 34 -7.40 4.74 -16.22
N PHE A 35 -6.91 5.70 -17.02
CA PHE A 35 -7.68 6.85 -17.47
C PHE A 35 -8.69 6.57 -18.59
N ASN A 36 -8.39 5.61 -19.46
CA ASN A 36 -9.23 5.24 -20.60
C ASN A 36 -9.42 3.73 -20.64
N ARG A 37 -10.68 3.28 -20.65
CA ARG A 37 -11.05 1.85 -20.66
C ARG A 37 -10.80 1.16 -22.00
N TYR A 38 -10.73 1.93 -23.08
CA TYR A 38 -10.53 1.40 -24.42
C TYR A 38 -9.77 2.40 -25.28
N ALA A 39 -8.63 1.94 -25.79
CA ALA A 39 -7.88 2.64 -26.82
C ALA A 39 -7.50 1.64 -27.90
N LYS A 40 -7.93 1.90 -29.13
CA LYS A 40 -7.54 1.11 -30.31
C LYS A 40 -7.01 2.00 -31.41
N ARG A 41 -5.93 1.50 -32.01
CA ARG A 41 -5.26 2.12 -33.15
C ARG A 41 -6.27 2.33 -34.29
N ASN A 42 -6.29 3.53 -34.84
CA ASN A 42 -7.15 4.03 -35.92
C ASN A 42 -8.65 4.11 -35.60
N GLU A 43 -9.08 3.82 -34.36
CA GLU A 43 -10.49 3.89 -33.97
C GLU A 43 -10.72 4.93 -32.88
N THR A 44 -9.96 4.87 -31.79
CA THR A 44 -10.15 5.77 -30.65
C THR A 44 -9.68 7.18 -31.00
N LYS A 45 -10.55 8.17 -30.77
CA LYS A 45 -10.20 9.58 -30.83
C LYS A 45 -9.54 10.02 -29.52
N ILE A 46 -8.47 10.81 -29.62
CA ILE A 46 -7.67 11.32 -28.51
C ILE A 46 -7.47 12.83 -28.70
N ARG A 47 -7.36 13.59 -27.60
CA ARG A 47 -7.10 15.05 -27.61
C ARG A 47 -8.05 15.79 -28.57
N GLY A 48 -9.36 15.57 -28.41
CA GLY A 48 -10.38 16.00 -29.37
C GLY A 48 -10.56 14.94 -30.47
N ASP A 49 -10.40 15.33 -31.73
CA ASP A 49 -10.71 14.49 -32.90
C ASP A 49 -9.51 13.73 -33.51
N LYS A 50 -8.33 13.76 -32.87
CA LYS A 50 -7.15 13.09 -33.42
C LYS A 50 -7.28 11.58 -33.25
N GLN A 51 -7.03 10.80 -34.30
CA GLN A 51 -7.05 9.34 -34.19
C GLN A 51 -5.80 8.81 -33.48
N CYS A 52 -5.99 7.91 -32.51
CA CYS A 52 -4.91 7.14 -31.91
C CYS A 52 -4.18 6.32 -32.98
N LYS A 53 -2.87 6.50 -33.15
CA LYS A 53 -2.08 5.76 -34.16
C LYS A 53 -1.17 4.67 -33.57
N LYS A 54 -0.87 4.74 -32.28
CA LYS A 54 0.01 3.79 -31.58
C LYS A 54 -0.34 3.78 -30.09
N VAL A 55 -0.29 2.59 -29.49
CA VAL A 55 -0.39 2.40 -28.03
C VAL A 55 0.98 1.89 -27.58
N ILE A 56 1.54 2.51 -26.55
CA ILE A 56 2.87 2.18 -26.00
C ILE A 56 2.69 1.97 -24.49
N GLY A 57 3.24 0.87 -23.98
CA GLY A 57 3.38 0.65 -22.55
C GLY A 57 4.79 1.03 -22.09
N PHE A 58 4.89 1.72 -20.96
CA PHE A 58 6.15 1.99 -20.29
C PHE A 58 6.10 1.33 -18.91
N ASP A 59 7.19 0.71 -18.51
CA ASP A 59 7.37 0.15 -17.17
C ASP A 59 8.63 0.74 -16.54
N ALA A 60 8.56 1.05 -15.24
CA ALA A 60 9.69 1.60 -14.52
C ALA A 60 10.61 0.48 -14.04
N ASN A 61 11.88 0.54 -14.41
CA ASN A 61 12.90 -0.39 -13.92
C ASN A 61 13.12 -0.18 -12.42
N ALA A 62 12.51 -1.04 -11.60
CA ALA A 62 12.67 -1.07 -10.14
C ALA A 62 12.36 0.26 -9.42
N LEU A 63 11.15 0.79 -9.64
CA LEU A 63 10.67 2.06 -9.08
C LEU A 63 10.97 2.26 -7.59
N TYR A 64 10.67 1.28 -6.72
CA TYR A 64 10.90 1.42 -5.28
C TYR A 64 12.38 1.44 -4.91
N LEU A 65 13.23 0.73 -5.64
CA LEU A 65 14.68 0.76 -5.42
C LEU A 65 15.26 2.13 -5.80
N TRP A 66 14.81 2.68 -6.93
CA TRP A 66 15.20 4.03 -7.31
C TRP A 66 14.73 5.05 -6.27
N ALA A 67 13.48 4.95 -5.79
CA ALA A 67 12.96 5.83 -4.74
C ALA A 67 13.77 5.74 -3.43
N LEU A 68 14.16 4.52 -3.01
CA LEU A 68 15.04 4.31 -1.86
C LEU A 68 16.44 4.89 -2.03
N GLY A 69 16.89 5.10 -3.27
CA GLY A 69 18.18 5.73 -3.58
C GLY A 69 18.17 7.25 -3.51
N ASN A 70 17.00 7.88 -3.29
CA ASN A 70 16.89 9.31 -3.08
C ASN A 70 17.01 9.66 -1.58
N ASP A 71 17.02 10.95 -1.26
CA ASP A 71 16.98 11.41 0.13
C ASP A 71 15.72 10.90 0.83
N MET A 72 15.93 10.27 1.99
CA MET A 72 14.89 9.63 2.78
C MET A 72 15.05 10.01 4.25
N PRO A 73 13.96 10.35 4.97
CA PRO A 73 14.06 10.66 6.39
C PRO A 73 14.61 9.45 7.17
N CYS A 74 15.69 9.68 7.91
CA CYS A 74 16.35 8.66 8.71
C CYS A 74 16.53 9.13 10.16
N GLY A 75 16.96 8.23 11.05
CA GLY A 75 17.16 8.57 12.46
C GLY A 75 15.90 8.44 13.32
N ARG A 76 15.94 9.04 14.53
CA ARG A 76 14.75 9.17 15.37
C ARG A 76 13.94 10.36 14.90
N LEU A 77 12.74 10.08 14.41
CA LEU A 77 11.77 11.09 14.03
C LEU A 77 11.36 11.93 15.24
N VAL A 78 11.39 13.24 15.07
CA VAL A 78 10.93 14.24 16.03
C VAL A 78 9.71 14.95 15.44
N LYS A 79 8.77 15.31 16.29
CA LYS A 79 7.61 16.12 15.90
C LYS A 79 7.91 17.58 16.26
N GLU A 80 7.80 18.44 15.27
CA GLU A 80 7.89 19.89 15.41
C GLU A 80 6.54 20.50 15.04
N GLU A 81 6.14 21.58 15.71
CA GLU A 81 4.94 22.34 15.34
C GLU A 81 5.21 23.15 14.06
N ALA A 82 4.19 23.25 13.20
CA ALA A 82 4.32 24.06 11.99
C ALA A 82 4.46 25.54 12.34
N TYR A 83 5.32 26.24 11.61
CA TYR A 83 5.60 27.67 11.82
C TYR A 83 5.44 28.46 10.52
N ASP A 84 5.23 29.77 10.67
CA ASP A 84 5.14 30.68 9.53
C ASP A 84 6.45 30.68 8.73
N GLY A 85 6.37 30.34 7.44
CA GLY A 85 7.54 30.22 6.57
C GLY A 85 8.06 28.80 6.37
N ILE A 86 7.52 27.79 7.07
CA ILE A 86 7.93 26.37 6.90
C ILE A 86 7.88 25.91 5.44
N ILE A 87 6.89 26.38 4.67
CA ILE A 87 6.77 26.07 3.23
C ILE A 87 7.94 26.64 2.44
N GLN A 88 8.36 27.89 2.72
CA GLN A 88 9.50 28.49 2.05
C GLN A 88 10.79 27.79 2.43
N ASP A 89 10.95 27.40 3.69
CA ASP A 89 12.12 26.66 4.15
C ASP A 89 12.20 25.24 3.57
N ILE A 90 11.06 24.61 3.27
CA ILE A 90 11.02 23.36 2.49
C ILE A 90 11.43 23.61 1.03
N LEU A 91 10.93 24.69 0.40
CA LEU A 91 11.27 25.05 -0.98
C LEU A 91 12.74 25.46 -1.15
N ASP A 92 13.34 26.02 -0.10
CA ASP A 92 14.75 26.42 -0.04
C ASP A 92 15.68 25.29 0.45
N ASP A 93 15.16 24.06 0.56
CA ASP A 93 15.88 22.86 1.05
C ASP A 93 16.52 23.02 2.46
N LYS A 94 15.99 23.93 3.29
CA LYS A 94 16.44 24.12 4.68
C LYS A 94 15.83 23.10 5.64
N VAL A 95 14.65 22.59 5.30
CA VAL A 95 13.92 21.59 6.09
C VAL A 95 13.53 20.41 5.21
N PHE A 96 13.80 19.20 5.69
CA PHE A 96 13.46 17.96 5.02
C PHE A 96 12.71 17.03 5.98
N GLY A 97 11.55 16.52 5.57
CA GLY A 97 10.73 15.66 6.42
C GLY A 97 9.31 15.46 5.92
N PHE A 98 8.40 15.13 6.84
CA PHE A 98 6.98 14.94 6.57
C PHE A 98 6.18 16.14 7.08
N LEU A 99 5.27 16.66 6.26
CA LEU A 99 4.37 17.74 6.63
C LEU A 99 2.92 17.26 6.64
N GLU A 100 2.25 17.38 7.77
CA GLU A 100 0.80 17.20 7.87
C GLU A 100 0.12 18.51 7.46
N CYS A 101 -0.65 18.48 6.38
CA CYS A 101 -1.34 19.67 5.86
C CYS A 101 -2.59 19.31 5.06
N ASP A 102 -3.49 20.28 4.95
CA ASP A 102 -4.62 20.20 4.03
C ASP A 102 -4.19 20.59 2.62
N ILE A 103 -4.52 19.74 1.64
CA ILE A 103 -4.19 19.98 0.24
C ILE A 103 -5.50 20.11 -0.57
N ARG A 104 -5.59 21.14 -1.42
CA ARG A 104 -6.71 21.36 -2.34
C ARG A 104 -6.23 21.72 -3.74
N THR A 105 -6.93 21.20 -4.76
CA THR A 105 -6.78 21.69 -6.13
C THR A 105 -7.62 22.96 -6.31
N PRO A 106 -7.03 24.12 -6.70
CA PRO A 106 -7.77 25.33 -6.98
C PRO A 106 -8.83 25.11 -8.08
N ASP A 107 -10.00 25.76 -7.96
CA ASP A 107 -11.14 25.51 -8.85
C ASP A 107 -10.82 25.72 -10.32
N HIS A 108 -10.10 26.80 -10.65
CA HIS A 108 -9.69 27.12 -12.02
C HIS A 108 -8.69 26.13 -12.63
N LEU A 109 -8.09 25.23 -11.83
CA LEU A 109 -7.16 24.20 -12.30
C LEU A 109 -7.80 22.81 -12.35
N LYS A 110 -9.06 22.66 -11.92
CA LYS A 110 -9.73 21.36 -11.90
C LYS A 110 -9.86 20.76 -13.29
N ASP A 111 -10.22 21.56 -14.28
CA ASP A 111 -10.35 21.09 -15.66
C ASP A 111 -9.00 20.70 -16.26
N TYR A 112 -7.94 21.45 -15.95
CA TYR A 112 -6.57 21.15 -16.38
C TYR A 112 -6.09 19.80 -15.81
N PHE A 113 -6.33 19.57 -14.51
CA PHE A 113 -5.95 18.33 -13.84
C PHE A 113 -7.01 17.23 -13.92
N ALA A 114 -8.07 17.39 -14.71
CA ALA A 114 -9.14 16.41 -14.81
C ALA A 114 -8.63 15.07 -15.37
N GLU A 115 -7.64 15.12 -16.28
CA GLU A 115 -7.00 13.91 -16.82
C GLU A 115 -6.11 13.25 -15.76
N MET A 116 -5.33 14.01 -14.98
CA MET A 116 -4.48 13.46 -13.93
C MET A 116 -4.51 14.36 -12.69
N THR A 117 -5.34 13.98 -11.72
CA THR A 117 -5.49 14.74 -10.49
C THR A 117 -4.21 14.67 -9.66
N PRO A 118 -3.70 15.79 -9.11
CA PRO A 118 -2.47 15.80 -8.33
C PRO A 118 -2.65 15.12 -6.95
N ILE A 119 -3.89 14.92 -6.50
CA ILE A 119 -4.22 14.38 -5.19
C ILE A 119 -5.07 13.13 -5.36
N PHE A 120 -4.56 12.02 -4.83
CA PHE A 120 -5.21 10.72 -4.86
C PHE A 120 -5.76 10.40 -3.48
N LYS A 121 -7.10 10.32 -3.36
CA LYS A 121 -7.76 9.94 -2.10
C LYS A 121 -8.39 8.56 -2.20
N ASN A 122 -8.15 7.74 -1.18
CA ASN A 122 -8.88 6.49 -1.01
C ASN A 122 -10.31 6.80 -0.57
N VAL A 123 -11.28 6.54 -1.44
CA VAL A 123 -12.70 6.70 -1.11
C VAL A 123 -13.39 5.34 -1.04
N LEU A 124 -14.41 5.26 -0.20
CA LEU A 124 -15.30 4.11 -0.18
C LEU A 124 -16.14 4.14 -1.46
N ILE A 125 -15.92 3.20 -2.37
CA ILE A 125 -16.76 3.04 -3.54
C ILE A 125 -17.95 2.16 -3.16
N VAL A 126 -19.15 2.71 -3.23
CA VAL A 126 -20.39 1.96 -3.07
C VAL A 126 -20.73 1.30 -4.41
N CYS A 127 -20.26 0.05 -4.59
CA CYS A 127 -20.42 -0.72 -5.83
C CYS A 127 -21.88 -1.10 -6.17
N THR A 128 -22.84 -0.71 -5.34
CA THR A 128 -24.28 -0.86 -5.56
C THR A 128 -24.94 0.44 -6.04
N ASN A 129 -24.21 1.55 -6.08
CA ASN A 129 -24.74 2.83 -6.55
C ASN A 129 -24.32 3.04 -8.01
N GLU A 130 -25.29 3.02 -8.92
CA GLU A 130 -25.08 3.20 -10.36
C GLU A 130 -24.39 4.53 -10.70
N ASN A 131 -24.70 5.61 -9.97
CA ASN A 131 -24.09 6.93 -10.19
C ASN A 131 -22.58 6.95 -9.85
N VAL A 132 -22.12 6.00 -9.04
CA VAL A 132 -20.72 5.94 -8.58
C VAL A 132 -19.86 5.06 -9.51
N ILE A 133 -20.40 3.94 -10.01
CA ILE A 133 -19.62 2.98 -10.82
C ILE A 133 -19.99 2.99 -12.31
N GLY A 134 -21.07 3.69 -12.67
CA GLY A 134 -21.64 3.74 -14.01
C GLY A 134 -22.48 2.52 -14.35
N THR A 135 -23.44 2.71 -15.25
CA THR A 135 -24.44 1.71 -15.67
C THR A 135 -23.84 0.36 -16.06
N HIS A 136 -22.74 0.36 -16.83
CA HIS A 136 -22.10 -0.88 -17.29
C HIS A 136 -21.52 -1.71 -16.14
N MET A 137 -20.79 -1.07 -15.22
CA MET A 137 -20.21 -1.78 -14.07
C MET A 137 -21.28 -2.18 -13.06
N HIS A 138 -22.35 -1.39 -12.95
CA HIS A 138 -23.49 -1.73 -12.11
C HIS A 138 -24.19 -2.99 -12.62
N ALA A 139 -24.51 -3.06 -13.91
CA ALA A 139 -25.09 -4.24 -14.53
C ALA A 139 -24.19 -5.49 -14.39
N TYR A 140 -22.89 -5.34 -14.65
CA TYR A 140 -21.91 -6.41 -14.45
C TYR A 140 -21.80 -6.85 -12.99
N ASN A 141 -21.84 -5.92 -12.04
CA ASN A 141 -21.81 -6.29 -10.62
C ASN A 141 -23.09 -7.04 -10.22
N VAL A 142 -24.26 -6.55 -10.65
CA VAL A 142 -25.56 -7.17 -10.41
C VAL A 142 -25.60 -8.61 -10.93
N SER A 143 -25.05 -8.87 -12.13
CA SER A 143 -25.01 -10.19 -12.76
C SER A 143 -24.13 -11.21 -12.04
N ARG A 144 -23.26 -10.77 -11.10
CA ARG A 144 -22.42 -11.67 -10.29
C ARG A 144 -23.11 -12.24 -9.05
N GLU A 145 -24.36 -11.85 -8.78
CA GLU A 145 -25.19 -12.36 -7.66
C GLU A 145 -24.42 -12.47 -6.33
N LYS A 146 -24.13 -13.70 -5.86
CA LYS A 146 -23.42 -13.98 -4.59
C LYS A 146 -21.96 -13.52 -4.59
N GLN A 147 -21.36 -13.27 -5.75
CA GLN A 147 -19.99 -12.75 -5.92
C GLN A 147 -19.94 -11.24 -6.21
N ARG A 148 -21.02 -10.51 -5.91
CA ARG A 148 -21.05 -9.05 -6.01
C ARG A 148 -19.86 -8.42 -5.28
N ALA A 149 -19.22 -7.46 -5.94
CA ALA A 149 -18.22 -6.62 -5.33
C ALA A 149 -18.86 -5.85 -4.17
N LYS A 150 -18.33 -6.07 -2.97
CA LYS A 150 -18.72 -5.33 -1.77
C LYS A 150 -18.12 -3.93 -1.79
N PRO A 151 -18.67 -2.97 -1.02
CA PRO A 151 -18.03 -1.69 -0.81
C PRO A 151 -16.59 -1.89 -0.33
N ALA A 152 -15.67 -1.24 -1.01
CA ALA A 152 -14.24 -1.32 -0.69
C ALA A 152 -13.62 0.06 -0.87
N ARG A 153 -12.62 0.36 -0.04
CA ARG A 153 -11.76 1.52 -0.30
C ARG A 153 -10.94 1.20 -1.53
N LYS A 154 -11.11 2.00 -2.58
CA LYS A 154 -10.36 1.86 -3.82
C LYS A 154 -9.78 3.21 -4.18
N LEU A 155 -8.54 3.18 -4.66
CA LEU A 155 -8.03 4.27 -5.46
C LEU A 155 -8.66 4.14 -6.85
N ILE A 156 -9.30 5.20 -7.33
CA ILE A 156 -10.05 5.12 -8.59
C ILE A 156 -9.14 5.51 -9.74
N VAL A 157 -9.22 4.70 -10.81
CA VAL A 157 -9.20 4.98 -12.27
C VAL A 157 -8.90 3.59 -12.91
N SER A 158 -9.64 3.17 -13.95
CA SER A 158 -10.26 1.83 -14.23
C SER A 158 -9.54 0.72 -15.09
N ASP A 159 -9.39 -0.52 -14.59
CA ASP A 159 -8.83 -1.81 -15.15
C ASP A 159 -8.33 -2.00 -16.62
N ALA A 160 -7.08 -2.51 -16.76
CA ALA A 160 -6.70 -3.72 -17.52
C ALA A 160 -5.22 -4.12 -17.28
N ARG A 161 -5.01 -5.34 -16.75
CA ARG A 161 -3.74 -6.07 -16.80
C ARG A 161 -3.54 -6.68 -18.18
N ARG A 162 -2.29 -6.76 -18.69
CA ARG A 162 -1.77 -8.01 -19.29
C ARG A 162 -0.28 -8.01 -19.67
N SER A 163 0.32 -9.15 -19.35
CA SER A 163 1.27 -10.00 -20.10
C SER A 163 2.26 -9.38 -21.08
N GLY A 164 3.56 -9.59 -20.80
CA GLY A 164 4.61 -9.49 -21.79
C GLY A 164 6.02 -9.39 -21.19
N ASP A 165 6.39 -10.26 -20.24
CA ASP A 165 7.81 -10.39 -19.88
C ASP A 165 8.49 -11.30 -20.90
N VAL A 166 9.35 -10.70 -21.70
CA VAL A 166 10.08 -11.33 -22.81
C VAL A 166 11.46 -11.73 -22.29
N ASP A 167 11.61 -13.05 -22.06
CA ASP A 167 12.83 -13.87 -21.88
C ASP A 167 12.83 -14.67 -20.56
N GLU A 168 12.28 -15.89 -20.61
CA GLU A 168 12.18 -16.86 -19.50
C GLU A 168 13.54 -17.28 -18.90
N SER A 169 14.66 -17.09 -19.61
CA SER A 169 15.96 -17.63 -19.19
C SER A 169 16.65 -16.84 -18.07
N LYS A 170 16.19 -15.61 -17.78
CA LYS A 170 16.74 -14.73 -16.73
C LYS A 170 15.72 -14.30 -15.67
N VAL A 171 14.47 -14.78 -15.79
CA VAL A 171 13.34 -14.40 -14.93
C VAL A 171 13.64 -14.70 -13.46
N MET A 172 14.10 -15.91 -13.13
CA MET A 172 14.32 -16.29 -11.72
C MET A 172 15.32 -15.39 -11.00
N ILE A 173 16.45 -15.06 -11.64
CA ILE A 173 17.49 -14.22 -11.02
C ILE A 173 17.01 -12.77 -10.90
N ALA A 174 16.35 -12.25 -11.94
CA ALA A 174 15.79 -10.90 -11.93
C ALA A 174 14.65 -10.75 -10.91
N GLU A 175 13.77 -11.75 -10.79
CA GLU A 175 12.70 -11.81 -9.79
C GLU A 175 13.26 -11.91 -8.37
N MET A 176 14.29 -12.73 -8.13
CA MET A 176 14.95 -12.81 -6.83
C MET A 176 15.58 -11.47 -6.44
N MET A 177 16.27 -10.79 -7.34
CA MET A 177 16.87 -9.47 -7.06
C MET A 177 15.82 -8.38 -6.85
N LYS A 178 14.75 -8.36 -7.66
CA LYS A 178 13.61 -7.45 -7.47
C LYS A 178 12.91 -7.71 -6.13
N LEU A 179 12.73 -8.98 -5.75
CA LEU A 179 12.12 -9.38 -4.49
C LEU A 179 12.98 -8.92 -3.31
N VAL A 180 14.29 -9.17 -3.34
CA VAL A 180 15.22 -8.71 -2.30
C VAL A 180 15.16 -7.19 -2.16
N GLY A 181 15.20 -6.45 -3.27
CA GLY A 181 15.11 -4.99 -3.27
C GLY A 181 13.78 -4.42 -2.76
N ASN A 182 12.66 -4.90 -3.30
CA ASN A 182 11.32 -4.44 -2.91
C ASN A 182 10.92 -4.91 -1.50
N SER A 183 11.47 -6.04 -1.03
CA SER A 183 11.25 -6.53 0.33
C SER A 183 11.92 -5.65 1.38
N ALA A 184 13.04 -4.99 1.07
CA ALA A 184 13.67 -4.02 1.97
C ALA A 184 12.77 -2.80 2.22
N PHE A 185 12.14 -2.26 1.16
CA PHE A 185 11.11 -1.22 1.28
C PHE A 185 9.91 -1.70 2.10
N SER A 186 9.38 -2.88 1.76
CA SER A 186 8.22 -3.47 2.43
C SER A 186 8.48 -3.78 3.91
N ARG A 187 9.73 -4.09 4.26
CA ARG A 187 10.16 -4.33 5.64
C ARG A 187 10.26 -3.04 6.45
N SER A 188 10.64 -1.93 5.82
CA SER A 188 10.68 -0.61 6.45
C SER A 188 9.28 -0.09 6.79
N GLY A 189 8.26 -0.44 5.99
CA GLY A 189 6.86 -0.11 6.24
C GLY A 189 6.03 -1.23 6.90
N MET A 190 6.67 -2.24 7.50
CA MET A 190 5.98 -3.44 8.00
C MET A 190 5.06 -3.11 9.19
N ASP A 191 3.85 -3.67 9.17
CA ASP A 191 2.93 -3.58 10.30
C ASP A 191 3.40 -4.45 11.48
N MET A 192 4.06 -3.82 12.44
CA MET A 192 4.57 -4.47 13.65
C MET A 192 3.45 -4.96 14.59
N THR A 193 2.21 -4.48 14.45
CA THR A 193 1.09 -4.89 15.32
C THR A 193 0.51 -6.25 14.97
N LYS A 194 0.78 -6.76 13.76
CA LYS A 194 0.27 -8.04 13.26
C LYS A 194 1.28 -9.17 13.33
N HIS A 195 2.36 -8.98 14.09
CA HIS A 195 3.40 -10.00 14.22
C HIS A 195 2.93 -11.27 14.93
N LYS A 196 1.87 -11.18 15.74
CA LYS A 196 1.19 -12.28 16.42
C LYS A 196 -0.29 -12.28 16.04
N GLU A 197 -0.82 -13.43 15.63
CA GLU A 197 -2.26 -13.63 15.41
C GLU A 197 -2.86 -14.20 16.70
N ILE A 198 -3.66 -13.39 17.41
CA ILE A 198 -4.35 -13.82 18.63
C ILE A 198 -5.76 -14.26 18.23
N LYS A 199 -6.11 -15.52 18.47
CA LYS A 199 -7.45 -16.06 18.25
C LYS A 199 -8.07 -16.42 19.58
N LEU A 200 -9.25 -15.87 19.85
CA LEU A 200 -10.07 -16.28 20.99
C LEU A 200 -10.85 -17.52 20.60
N GLU A 201 -10.73 -18.58 21.40
CA GLU A 201 -11.47 -19.82 21.23
C GLU A 201 -12.23 -20.11 22.51
N PRO A 202 -13.56 -19.95 22.53
CA PRO A 202 -14.38 -20.21 23.71
C PRO A 202 -14.80 -21.69 23.84
N ASN A 203 -14.47 -22.54 22.86
CA ASN A 203 -14.84 -23.94 22.85
C ASN A 203 -13.68 -24.83 23.31
N ASP A 204 -13.88 -25.54 24.42
CA ASP A 204 -12.90 -26.43 25.04
C ASP A 204 -12.45 -27.55 24.07
N ASP A 205 -13.37 -28.14 23.30
CA ASP A 205 -13.03 -29.17 22.29
C ASP A 205 -12.06 -28.64 21.22
N ALA A 206 -12.15 -27.34 20.91
CA ALA A 206 -11.28 -26.70 19.93
C ALA A 206 -9.92 -26.32 20.53
N ILE A 207 -9.86 -26.11 21.85
CA ILE A 207 -8.63 -25.91 22.61
C ILE A 207 -7.85 -27.23 22.67
N GLU A 208 -8.50 -28.34 23.02
CA GLU A 208 -7.85 -29.67 23.06
C GLU A 208 -7.22 -30.03 21.71
N ARG A 209 -7.98 -29.87 20.61
CA ARG A 209 -7.45 -30.10 19.25
C ARG A 209 -6.24 -29.22 18.90
N LYS A 210 -6.13 -28.01 19.46
CA LYS A 210 -4.99 -27.11 19.23
C LYS A 210 -3.77 -27.50 20.06
N ILE A 211 -3.98 -28.06 21.25
CA ILE A 211 -2.91 -28.61 22.10
C ILE A 211 -2.30 -29.86 21.44
N GLU A 212 -3.14 -30.71 20.85
CA GLU A 212 -2.69 -31.91 20.13
C GLU A 212 -2.05 -31.61 18.77
N HIS A 213 -2.17 -30.38 18.27
CA HIS A 213 -1.67 -30.02 16.96
C HIS A 213 -0.13 -30.01 16.94
N PHE A 214 0.48 -30.55 15.88
CA PHE A 214 1.96 -30.67 15.75
C PHE A 214 2.74 -29.34 15.75
N THR A 215 2.06 -28.21 15.70
CA THR A 215 2.67 -26.87 15.82
C THR A 215 2.41 -26.22 17.18
N PHE A 216 1.79 -26.91 18.12
CA PHE A 216 1.69 -26.47 19.51
C PHE A 216 3.09 -26.31 20.11
N HIS A 217 3.28 -25.25 20.89
CA HIS A 217 4.57 -24.92 21.51
C HIS A 217 4.48 -24.77 23.02
N GLY A 218 3.39 -24.21 23.53
CA GLY A 218 3.21 -24.06 24.97
C GLY A 218 1.83 -23.54 25.33
N LEU A 219 1.47 -23.75 26.59
CA LEU A 219 0.24 -23.26 27.20
C LEU A 219 0.62 -22.52 28.48
N GLU A 220 0.09 -21.32 28.65
CA GLU A 220 0.19 -20.54 29.88
C GLU A 220 -1.22 -20.35 30.45
N GLU A 221 -1.41 -20.77 31.70
CA GLU A 221 -2.68 -20.55 32.41
C GLU A 221 -2.74 -19.12 32.93
N LEU A 222 -3.81 -18.43 32.58
CA LEU A 222 -4.16 -17.10 33.06
C LEU A 222 -5.38 -17.23 33.97
N ASN A 223 -5.64 -16.21 34.80
CA ASN A 223 -6.80 -16.20 35.69
C ASN A 223 -8.12 -16.28 34.89
N GLY A 224 -8.64 -17.50 34.71
CA GLY A 224 -9.87 -17.80 33.98
C GLY A 224 -9.73 -17.98 32.47
N ALA A 225 -8.51 -18.10 31.93
CA ALA A 225 -8.28 -18.35 30.50
C ALA A 225 -6.95 -19.12 30.28
N CYS A 226 -6.73 -19.67 29.10
CA CYS A 226 -5.44 -20.22 28.71
C CYS A 226 -4.90 -19.51 27.45
N GLU A 227 -3.62 -19.16 27.45
CA GLU A 227 -2.92 -18.67 26.27
C GLU A 227 -2.17 -19.84 25.62
N LEU A 228 -2.58 -20.22 24.40
CA LEU A 228 -1.92 -21.23 23.59
C LEU A 228 -0.93 -20.56 22.64
N THR A 229 0.35 -20.92 22.76
CA THR A 229 1.38 -20.52 21.80
C THR A 229 1.56 -21.60 20.74
N MET A 230 1.44 -21.20 19.47
CA MET A 230 1.70 -22.07 18.32
C MET A 230 2.91 -21.57 17.53
N THR A 231 3.74 -22.49 17.06
CA THR A 231 4.89 -22.20 16.19
C THR A 231 4.52 -22.24 14.72
N LYS A 232 5.32 -21.58 13.88
CA LYS A 232 5.19 -21.73 12.43
C LYS A 232 5.70 -23.11 12.01
N ARG A 233 4.97 -23.77 11.11
CA ARG A 233 5.40 -25.03 10.49
C ARG A 233 6.79 -24.84 9.86
N ARG A 234 7.78 -25.58 10.36
CA ARG A 234 9.08 -25.68 9.71
C ARG A 234 8.94 -26.60 8.50
N ILE A 235 9.24 -26.05 7.32
CA ILE A 235 9.37 -26.83 6.09
C ILE A 235 10.86 -27.13 5.97
N ASN A 236 11.22 -28.39 6.15
CA ASN A 236 12.56 -28.85 5.86
C ASN A 236 12.64 -29.08 4.35
N PHE A 237 13.63 -28.46 3.71
CA PHE A 237 13.98 -28.71 2.31
C PHE A 237 14.97 -29.86 2.23
#